data_AF-A0AAV8VRU4-F1
#
_entry.id   AF-A0AAV8VRU4-F1
#
_cell.length_a   1.000
_cell.length_b   1.000
_cell.length_c   1.000
_cell.angle_alpha   90.00
_cell.angle_beta   90.00
_cell.angle_gamma   90.00
#
_symmetry.space_group_name_H-M   'P 1'
#
loop_
_entity.id
_entity.type
_entity.pdbx_description
1 polymer ?
#
loop_
_entity_poly.entity_id
_entity_poly.type
_entity_poly.pdbx_seq_one_letter_code
_entity_poly.pdbx_strand_id
1 'polypeptide(L)'
;MIKVALIMGISGSRCCELTNLKSTDVKDTGSYLLVSIPDTKTGISRKFTIIEEGFCVNAIEICRKYISLRPIRLTQDRFFLRYMNQKCTSHPVGNNTLAKVPSMQRCPQCPQCNG
;
A
#
# COMPACT_ATOMS: atom_id res chain seq x y z
N MET A 1 2.06 -4.71 -5.36
CA MET A 1 1.05 -3.66 -5.06
C MET A 1 -0.05 -4.16 -4.12
N ILE A 2 -0.94 -5.09 -4.52
CA ILE A 2 -2.12 -5.53 -3.72
C ILE A 2 -1.76 -5.92 -2.27
N LYS A 3 -0.71 -6.75 -2.08
CA LYS A 3 -0.23 -7.13 -0.74
C LYS A 3 0.17 -5.93 0.12
N VAL A 4 0.88 -4.95 -0.46
CA VAL A 4 1.30 -3.72 0.23
C VAL A 4 0.11 -2.85 0.60
N ALA A 5 -0.86 -2.70 -0.31
CA ALA A 5 -2.09 -1.95 -0.03
C ALA A 5 -2.88 -2.59 1.13
N LEU A 6 -2.94 -3.92 1.18
CA LEU A 6 -3.60 -4.63 2.27
C LEU A 6 -2.87 -4.44 3.61
N ILE A 7 -1.54 -4.60 3.63
CA ILE A 7 -0.71 -4.37 4.83
C ILE A 7 -0.95 -2.96 5.40
N MET A 8 -0.87 -1.93 4.55
CA MET A 8 -1.09 -0.55 4.97
C MET A 8 -2.53 -0.28 5.41
N GLY A 9 -3.51 -0.93 4.77
CA GLY A 9 -4.92 -0.87 5.16
C GLY A 9 -5.17 -1.45 6.55
N ILE A 10 -4.66 -2.66 6.82
CA ILE A 10 -4.75 -3.32 8.14
C ILE A 10 -4.03 -2.49 9.21
N SER A 11 -2.90 -1.87 8.86
CA SER A 11 -2.12 -1.03 9.78
C SER A 11 -2.81 0.30 10.17
N GLY A 12 -3.96 0.62 9.57
CA GLY A 12 -4.79 1.75 10.00
C GLY A 12 -5.00 2.85 8.96
N SER A 13 -4.64 2.64 7.69
CA SER A 13 -4.91 3.60 6.62
C SER A 13 -6.23 3.34 5.90
N ARG A 14 -6.94 4.41 5.56
CA ARG A 14 -8.18 4.36 4.76
C ARG A 14 -7.83 4.35 3.25
N CYS A 15 -8.69 3.77 2.42
CA CYS A 15 -8.46 3.72 0.97
C CYS A 15 -8.26 5.11 0.31
N CYS A 16 -9.00 6.12 0.79
CA CYS A 16 -8.86 7.50 0.31
C CYS A 16 -7.51 8.12 0.70
N GLU A 17 -6.97 7.77 1.87
CA GLU A 17 -5.64 8.19 2.34
C GLU A 17 -4.56 7.53 1.48
N LEU A 18 -4.65 6.20 1.27
CA LEU A 18 -3.73 5.45 0.40
C LEU A 18 -3.72 5.97 -1.04
N THR A 19 -4.86 6.46 -1.55
CA THR A 19 -4.96 7.01 -2.91
C THR A 19 -4.11 8.27 -3.10
N ASN A 20 -3.93 9.05 -2.04
CA ASN A 20 -3.21 10.33 -2.06
C ASN A 20 -1.85 10.28 -1.34
N LEU A 21 -1.52 9.16 -0.69
CA LEU A 21 -0.24 8.92 -0.04
C LEU A 21 0.90 9.15 -1.02
N LYS A 22 1.91 9.92 -0.63
CA LYS A 22 3.08 10.19 -1.47
C LYS A 22 4.24 9.25 -1.16
N SER A 23 5.20 9.18 -2.07
CA SER A 23 6.43 8.40 -1.88
C SER A 23 7.24 8.90 -0.70
N THR A 24 7.25 10.23 -0.52
CA THR A 24 7.94 10.95 0.55
C THR A 24 7.32 10.76 1.94
N ASP A 25 6.05 10.36 1.99
CA ASP A 25 5.32 10.11 3.23
C ASP A 25 5.66 8.74 3.87
N VAL A 26 6.32 7.86 3.11
CA VAL A 26 6.73 6.53 3.54
C VAL A 26 8.25 6.50 3.76
N LYS A 27 8.67 6.27 5.01
CA LYS A 27 10.08 6.21 5.40
C LYS A 27 10.46 4.82 5.87
N ASP A 28 11.50 4.26 5.28
CA ASP A 28 12.11 3.00 5.70
C ASP A 28 13.22 3.27 6.72
N THR A 29 13.08 2.69 7.92
CA THR A 29 14.03 2.86 9.02
C THR A 29 14.93 1.62 9.21
N GLY A 30 14.80 0.59 8.36
CA GLY A 30 15.54 -0.67 8.53
C GLY A 30 14.79 -1.70 9.39
N SER A 31 14.24 -1.30 10.53
CA SER A 31 13.47 -2.17 11.43
C SER A 31 11.95 -2.02 11.30
N TYR A 32 11.47 -0.90 10.76
CA TYR A 32 10.06 -0.63 10.54
C TYR A 32 9.87 0.38 9.42
N LEU A 33 8.64 0.46 8.91
CA LEU A 33 8.22 1.50 7.96
C LEU A 33 7.34 2.52 8.67
N LEU A 34 7.73 3.79 8.64
CA LEU A 34 6.93 4.89 9.14
C LEU A 34 6.09 5.47 7.99
N VAL A 35 4.78 5.41 8.12
CA VAL A 35 3.84 5.98 7.15
C VAL A 35 3.20 7.22 7.77
N SER A 36 3.36 8.36 7.11
CA SER A 36 2.74 9.62 7.51
C SER A 36 1.52 9.89 6.67
N ILE A 37 0.35 10.02 7.29
CA ILE A 37 -0.89 10.38 6.60
C ILE A 37 -1.16 11.87 6.84
N PRO A 38 -0.96 12.73 5.84
CA PRO A 38 -1.38 14.12 5.94
C PRO A 38 -2.92 14.19 5.85
N ASP A 39 -3.58 14.61 6.93
CA ASP A 39 -5.01 14.94 6.88
C ASP A 39 -5.16 16.41 6.47
N THR A 40 -5.54 16.63 5.22
CA THR A 40 -5.75 17.97 4.66
C THR A 40 -7.07 18.61 5.08
N LYS A 41 -8.00 17.86 5.70
CA LYS A 41 -9.31 18.37 6.11
C LYS A 41 -9.33 18.82 7.57
N THR A 42 -8.69 18.07 8.47
CA THR A 42 -8.72 18.37 9.91
C THR A 42 -7.42 19.03 10.41
N GLY A 43 -6.37 19.03 9.59
CA GLY A 43 -5.04 19.53 9.97
C GLY A 43 -4.28 18.60 10.94
N ILE A 44 -4.89 17.49 11.36
CA ILE A 44 -4.27 16.52 12.26
C ILE A 44 -3.59 15.44 11.42
N SER A 45 -2.30 15.63 11.13
CA SER A 45 -1.50 14.55 10.53
C SER A 45 -1.33 13.43 11.55
N ARG A 46 -1.56 12.18 11.11
CA ARG A 46 -1.30 10.99 11.93
C ARG A 46 -0.21 10.14 11.29
N LYS A 47 0.52 9.40 12.11
CA LYS A 47 1.56 8.48 11.66
C LYS A 47 1.26 7.10 12.22
N PHE A 48 1.59 6.07 11.45
CA PHE A 48 1.59 4.70 11.92
C PHE A 48 2.84 3.98 11.45
N THR A 49 3.20 2.92 12.17
CA THR A 49 4.38 2.10 11.89
C THR A 49 3.95 0.72 11.44
N ILE A 50 4.58 0.21 10.40
CA ILE A 50 4.49 -1.18 9.99
C ILE A 50 5.74 -1.87 10.55
N ILE A 51 5.52 -2.77 11.48
CA ILE A 51 6.53 -3.66 12.06
C ILE A 51 6.30 -5.08 11.53
N GLU A 52 7.29 -5.97 11.69
CA GLU A 52 7.15 -7.36 11.28
C GLU A 52 6.15 -8.13 12.18
N GLU A 53 6.11 -7.79 13.46
CA GLU A 53 5.19 -8.38 14.43
C GLU A 53 3.72 -8.06 14.08
N GLY A 54 2.85 -9.07 14.16
CA GLY A 54 1.42 -8.94 13.85
C GLY A 54 1.01 -9.29 12.41
N PHE A 55 1.96 -9.59 11.53
CA PHE A 55 1.68 -10.14 10.19
C PHE A 55 2.22 -11.57 10.06
N CYS A 56 1.45 -12.45 9.41
CA CYS A 56 1.91 -13.80 9.07
C CYS A 56 2.95 -13.84 7.92
N VAL A 57 3.40 -12.67 7.46
CA VAL A 57 4.34 -12.48 6.36
C VAL A 57 5.32 -11.38 6.73
N ASN A 58 6.54 -11.39 6.17
CA ASN A 58 7.47 -10.28 6.34
C ASN A 58 6.96 -9.02 5.62
N ALA A 59 6.16 -8.23 6.33
CA ALA A 59 5.48 -7.06 5.79
C ALA A 59 6.47 -5.99 5.31
N ILE A 60 7.60 -5.86 6.01
CA ILE A 60 8.65 -4.88 5.72
C ILE A 60 9.32 -5.21 4.38
N GLU A 61 9.77 -6.45 4.18
CA GLU A 61 10.39 -6.87 2.91
C GLU A 61 9.41 -6.73 1.73
N ILE A 62 8.14 -7.07 1.92
CA ILE A 62 7.13 -6.95 0.87
C ILE A 62 6.99 -5.48 0.44
N CYS A 63 6.95 -4.56 1.41
CA CYS A 63 6.92 -3.13 1.15
C CYS A 63 8.22 -2.61 0.51
N ARG A 64 9.40 -3.02 1.00
CA ARG A 64 10.70 -2.69 0.40
C ARG A 64 10.81 -3.10 -1.04
N LYS A 65 10.46 -4.35 -1.35
CA LYS A 65 10.45 -4.89 -2.71
C LYS A 65 9.51 -4.08 -3.61
N TYR A 66 8.39 -3.60 -3.09
CA TYR A 66 7.53 -2.72 -3.87
C TYR A 66 8.19 -1.36 -4.12
N ILE A 67 8.79 -0.74 -3.10
CA ILE A 67 9.49 0.55 -3.23
C ILE A 67 10.62 0.46 -4.25
N SER A 68 11.42 -0.61 -4.24
CA SER A 68 12.54 -0.80 -5.17
C SER A 68 12.11 -0.99 -6.62
N LEU A 69 10.89 -1.47 -6.87
CA LEU A 69 10.33 -1.66 -8.22
C LEU A 69 9.76 -0.35 -8.79
N ARG A 70 9.67 0.72 -8.01
CA ARG A 70 9.09 2.00 -8.45
C ARG A 70 10.07 2.73 -9.36
N PRO A 71 9.62 3.27 -10.51
CA PRO A 71 10.45 4.12 -11.35
C PRO A 71 10.87 5.39 -10.59
N ILE A 72 12.13 5.79 -10.74
CA ILE A 72 12.73 6.91 -10.00
C ILE A 72 12.28 8.27 -10.57
N ARG A 73 12.04 8.35 -11.89
CA ARG A 73 11.70 9.61 -12.58
C ARG A 73 10.23 9.65 -12.97
N LEU A 74 9.37 9.91 -12.00
CA LEU A 74 7.94 10.06 -12.22
C LEU A 74 7.51 11.51 -12.06
N THR A 75 6.62 11.97 -12.95
CA THR A 75 5.96 13.28 -12.84
C THR A 75 4.94 13.34 -11.71
N GLN A 76 4.48 12.20 -11.21
CA GLN A 76 3.57 12.11 -10.08
C GLN A 76 4.27 11.54 -8.84
N ASP A 77 3.84 11.99 -7.66
CA ASP A 77 4.44 11.56 -6.38
C ASP A 77 3.58 10.52 -5.62
N ARG A 78 2.47 10.02 -6.18
CA ARG A 78 1.61 9.08 -5.44
C ARG A 78 2.31 7.74 -5.24
N PHE A 79 2.34 7.25 -4.01
CA PHE A 79 2.97 6.00 -3.59
C PHE A 79 2.43 4.78 -4.36
N PHE A 80 1.11 4.64 -4.45
CA PHE A 80 0.50 3.52 -5.16
C PHE A 80 0.42 3.78 -6.67
N LEU A 81 1.25 3.04 -7.39
CA LEU A 81 1.27 2.98 -8.84
C LEU A 81 0.70 1.64 -9.33
N ARG A 82 0.11 1.67 -10.53
CA ARG A 82 -0.40 0.47 -11.19
C ARG A 82 0.77 -0.50 -11.37
N TYR A 83 0.50 -1.77 -11.06
CA TYR A 83 1.48 -2.84 -11.13
C TYR A 83 1.01 -3.88 -12.13
N MET A 84 1.76 -4.09 -13.20
CA MET A 84 1.46 -5.07 -14.25
C MET A 84 2.77 -5.64 -14.77
N ASN A 85 2.73 -6.90 -15.23
CA ASN A 85 3.90 -7.60 -15.80
C ASN A 85 5.14 -7.50 -14.88
N GLN A 86 4.91 -7.66 -13.58
CA GLN A 86 5.94 -7.58 -12.52
C GLN A 86 6.66 -6.22 -12.37
N LYS A 87 6.10 -5.14 -12.92
CA LYS A 87 6.69 -3.79 -12.88
C LYS A 87 5.67 -2.74 -12.43
N CYS A 88 6.16 -1.69 -11.77
CA CYS A 88 5.38 -0.48 -11.52
C CYS A 88 5.34 0.39 -12.77
N THR A 89 4.15 0.79 -13.20
CA THR A 89 3.99 1.76 -14.29
C THR A 89 3.95 3.18 -13.72
N SER A 90 3.92 4.19 -14.60
CA SER A 90 3.80 5.59 -14.23
C SER A 90 2.37 6.05 -13.93
N HIS A 91 1.38 5.16 -13.93
CA HIS A 91 -0.03 5.52 -13.69
C HIS A 91 -0.43 5.29 -12.22
N PRO A 92 -1.14 6.25 -11.60
CA PRO A 92 -1.52 6.12 -10.20
C PRO A 92 -2.68 5.15 -10.03
N VAL A 93 -2.75 4.49 -8.88
CA VAL A 93 -3.91 3.66 -8.52
C VAL A 93 -5.03 4.55 -7.99
N GLY A 94 -6.24 4.32 -8.48
CA GLY A 94 -7.44 5.04 -8.03
C GLY A 94 -8.10 4.41 -6.80
N ASN A 95 -8.87 5.21 -6.08
CA ASN A 95 -9.59 4.79 -4.86
C ASN A 95 -10.46 3.54 -5.07
N ASN A 96 -11.20 3.48 -6.19
CA ASN A 96 -12.05 2.33 -6.50
C ASN A 96 -11.26 1.02 -6.69
N THR A 97 -10.00 1.11 -7.13
CA THR A 97 -9.14 -0.08 -7.26
C THR A 97 -8.64 -0.51 -5.88
N LEU A 98 -8.22 0.44 -5.04
CA LEU A 98 -7.79 0.16 -3.66
C LEU A 98 -8.94 -0.41 -2.81
N ALA A 99 -10.16 0.13 -2.95
CA ALA A 99 -11.34 -0.38 -2.25
C ALA A 99 -11.70 -1.82 -2.61
N LYS A 100 -11.31 -2.30 -3.80
CA LYS A 100 -11.51 -3.70 -4.24
C LYS A 100 -10.38 -4.64 -3.81
N VAL A 101 -9.28 -4.15 -3.24
CA VAL A 101 -8.15 -4.99 -2.79
C VAL A 101 -8.60 -6.14 -1.88
N PRO A 102 -9.49 -5.94 -0.89
CA PRO A 102 -9.94 -7.04 -0.04
C PRO A 102 -10.65 -8.17 -0.82
N SER A 103 -11.43 -7.84 -1.84
CA SER A 103 -12.14 -8.84 -2.64
C SER A 103 -11.26 -9.51 -3.70
N MET A 104 -10.11 -8.94 -4.02
CA MET A 104 -9.13 -9.53 -4.94
C MET A 104 -8.31 -10.68 -4.31
N GLN A 105 -8.38 -10.87 -2.98
CA GLN A 105 -7.72 -11.98 -2.30
C GLN A 105 -8.49 -13.31 -2.40
N ARG A 106 -9.55 -13.39 -3.21
CA ARG A 106 -10.25 -14.64 -3.45
C ARG A 106 -9.28 -15.69 -3.97
N CYS A 107 -9.17 -16.78 -3.21
CA CYS A 107 -8.54 -18.02 -3.66
C CYS A 107 -9.33 -18.53 -4.88
N PRO A 108 -8.76 -18.58 -6.09
CA PRO A 108 -9.47 -19.15 -7.24
C PRO A 108 -9.66 -20.66 -7.13
N GLN A 109 -9.22 -21.31 -6.04
CA GLN A 109 -9.23 -22.75 -5.83
C GLN A 109 -9.90 -23.18 -4.51
N CYS A 110 -10.87 -22.43 -3.98
CA CYS A 110 -11.72 -22.93 -2.89
C CYS A 110 -13.16 -23.14 -3.38
N PRO A 111 -13.61 -24.40 -3.59
CA PRO A 111 -15.00 -24.73 -3.91
C PRO A 111 -16.02 -24.34 -2.83
N GLN A 112 -15.55 -23.99 -1.63
CA GLN A 112 -16.39 -23.77 -0.45
C GLN A 112 -17.01 -22.37 -0.31
N CYS A 113 -16.84 -21.48 -1.30
CA CYS A 113 -17.34 -20.10 -1.21
C CYS A 113 -18.45 -19.75 -2.22
N ASN A 114 -19.06 -20.74 -2.88
CA ASN A 114 -20.32 -20.55 -3.60
C ASN A 114 -21.45 -21.18 -2.78
N GLY A 115 -21.97 -20.41 -1.83
CA GLY A 115 -23.24 -20.64 -1.16
C GLY A 115 -24.24 -19.58 -1.60
#